data_AF-A0A845GGE5-F1
#
_entry.id   AF-A0A845GGE5-F1
#
_cell.length_a   1.000
_cell.length_b   1.000
_cell.length_c   1.000
_cell.angle_alpha   90.00
_cell.angle_beta   90.00
_cell.angle_gamma   90.00
#
_symmetry.space_group_name_H-M   'P 1'
#
loop_
_entity.id
_entity.type
_entity.pdbx_description
1 polymer ?
#
loop_
_entity_poly.entity_id
_entity_poly.type
_entity_poly.pdbx_seq_one_letter_code
_entity_poly.pdbx_strand_id
1 'polypeptide(L)'
;MNAQAILLLQKIGLGVLEAVEVGGDTGAAGGVLYAAMMAHGASLSQFQSFMDTLLQRGFVTRSEDCYHITAAGQVYKAQLQAKFGAPRSTAQASA
;
A
#
# COMPACT_ATOMS: atom_id res chain seq x y z
N MET A 1 -21.19 -4.76 3.87
CA MET A 1 -19.93 -4.83 3.08
C MET A 1 -19.84 -6.24 2.49
N ASN A 2 -19.69 -6.39 1.17
CA ASN A 2 -19.57 -7.70 0.52
C ASN A 2 -18.16 -8.29 0.78
N ALA A 3 -18.07 -9.60 0.99
CA ALA A 3 -16.80 -10.33 1.17
C ALA A 3 -15.79 -10.06 0.03
N GLN A 4 -16.26 -9.89 -1.20
CA GLN A 4 -15.40 -9.56 -2.34
C GLN A 4 -14.76 -8.17 -2.23
N ALA A 5 -15.52 -7.18 -1.73
CA ALA A 5 -15.00 -5.83 -1.52
C ALA A 5 -13.91 -5.79 -0.44
N ILE A 6 -14.07 -6.60 0.62
CA ILE A 6 -13.06 -6.75 1.67
C ILE A 6 -11.75 -7.30 1.10
N LEU A 7 -11.82 -8.35 0.26
CA LEU A 7 -10.64 -8.93 -0.36
C LEU A 7 -9.93 -7.95 -1.31
N LEU A 8 -10.68 -7.16 -2.07
CA LEU A 8 -10.14 -6.16 -2.96
C LEU A 8 -9.38 -5.07 -2.17
N LEU A 9 -9.99 -4.53 -1.12
CA LEU A 9 -9.35 -3.54 -0.26
C LEU A 9 -8.05 -4.07 0.37
N GLN A 10 -8.04 -5.34 0.79
CA GLN A 10 -6.85 -5.99 1.32
C GLN A 10 -5.74 -6.16 0.27
N LYS A 11 -6.09 -6.46 -0.99
CA LYS A 11 -5.11 -6.53 -2.10
C LYS A 11 -4.53 -5.16 -2.44
N ILE A 12 -5.37 -4.12 -2.45
CA ILE A 12 -4.91 -2.73 -2.63
C ILE A 12 -3.95 -2.35 -1.51
N GLY A 13 -4.30 -2.67 -0.25
CA GLY A 13 -3.43 -2.38 0.88
C GLY A 13 -2.11 -3.14 0.86
N LEU A 14 -2.08 -4.38 0.36
CA LEU A 14 -0.83 -5.08 0.11
C LEU A 14 0.05 -4.30 -0.89
N GLY A 15 -0.50 -3.91 -2.05
CA GLY A 15 0.27 -3.16 -3.06
C GLY A 15 0.77 -1.80 -2.56
N VAL A 16 -0.02 -1.09 -1.76
CA VAL A 16 0.40 0.19 -1.15
C VAL A 16 1.54 -0.04 -0.15
N LEU A 17 1.45 -1.07 0.71
CA LEU A 17 2.52 -1.37 1.67
C LEU A 17 3.81 -1.81 0.97
N GLU A 18 3.71 -2.54 -0.14
CA GLU A 18 4.87 -2.89 -0.98
C GLU A 18 5.49 -1.64 -1.61
N ALA A 19 4.68 -0.73 -2.16
CA ALA A 19 5.18 0.51 -2.74
C ALA A 19 5.86 1.42 -1.70
N VAL A 20 5.27 1.51 -0.51
CA VAL A 20 5.83 2.27 0.63
C VAL A 20 7.15 1.67 1.10
N GLU A 21 7.26 0.35 1.15
CA GLU A 21 8.51 -0.33 1.54
C GLU A 21 9.64 -0.14 0.53
N VAL A 22 9.33 -0.17 -0.78
CA VAL A 22 10.33 0.08 -1.84
C VAL A 22 10.93 1.49 -1.73
N GLY A 23 10.18 2.46 -1.18
CA GLY A 23 10.68 3.81 -0.91
C GLY A 23 11.80 3.87 0.14
N GLY A 24 11.97 2.83 0.97
CA GLY A 24 13.01 2.75 1.98
C GLY A 24 13.04 3.97 2.92
N ASP A 25 14.24 4.46 3.22
CA ASP A 25 14.45 5.62 4.10
C ASP A 25 13.93 6.93 3.51
N THR A 26 13.78 7.02 2.18
CA THR A 26 13.21 8.19 1.50
C THR A 26 11.70 8.27 1.68
N GLY A 27 11.05 7.12 1.91
CA GLY A 27 9.61 6.99 1.93
C GLY A 27 8.97 7.11 0.54
N ALA A 28 7.70 6.72 0.44
CA ALA A 28 6.93 6.84 -0.77
C ALA A 28 6.14 8.15 -0.79
N ALA A 29 6.40 8.99 -1.79
CA ALA A 29 5.69 10.25 -1.97
C ALA A 29 4.18 10.03 -2.18
N GLY A 30 3.36 10.72 -1.38
CA GLY A 30 1.90 10.60 -1.42
C GLY A 30 1.31 10.92 -2.78
N GLY A 31 1.88 11.89 -3.49
CA GLY A 31 1.47 12.21 -4.87
C GLY A 31 1.69 11.07 -5.86
N VAL A 32 2.78 10.30 -5.70
CA VAL A 32 3.08 9.13 -6.55
C VAL A 32 2.14 7.97 -6.23
N LEU A 33 1.90 7.71 -4.94
CA LEU A 33 0.92 6.70 -4.50
C LEU A 33 -0.49 7.03 -4.99
N TYR A 34 -0.90 8.30 -4.88
CA TYR A 34 -2.18 8.76 -5.38
C TYR A 34 -2.28 8.61 -6.90
N ALA A 35 -1.25 9.01 -7.66
CA ALA A 35 -1.24 8.86 -9.11
C ALA A 35 -1.41 7.39 -9.55
N ALA A 36 -0.76 6.45 -8.85
CA ALA A 36 -0.90 5.03 -9.11
C ALA A 36 -2.33 4.53 -8.82
N MET A 37 -2.94 4.93 -7.71
CA MET A 37 -4.33 4.56 -7.39
C MET A 37 -5.34 5.22 -8.35
N MET A 38 -5.07 6.46 -8.78
CA MET A 38 -5.88 7.20 -9.72
C MET A 38 -5.89 6.53 -11.11
N ALA A 39 -4.77 5.96 -11.55
CA ALA A 39 -4.71 5.16 -12.78
C ALA A 39 -5.67 3.95 -12.75
N HIS A 40 -6.10 3.53 -11.57
CA HIS A 40 -7.11 2.49 -11.34
C HIS A 40 -8.50 3.03 -10.96
N GLY A 41 -8.73 4.34 -11.13
CA GLY A 41 -10.04 4.97 -10.95
C GLY A 41 -10.35 5.45 -9.53
N ALA A 42 -9.38 5.45 -8.62
CA ALA A 42 -9.59 5.98 -7.28
C ALA A 42 -9.69 7.52 -7.29
N SER A 43 -10.67 8.07 -6.57
CA SER A 43 -10.74 9.50 -6.28
C SER A 43 -9.72 9.91 -5.21
N LEU A 44 -9.43 11.22 -5.11
CA LEU A 44 -8.59 11.75 -4.03
C LEU A 44 -9.16 11.45 -2.63
N SER A 45 -10.47 11.57 -2.45
CA SER A 45 -11.13 11.29 -1.17
C SER A 45 -11.02 9.81 -0.76
N GLN A 46 -11.06 8.89 -1.74
CA GLN A 46 -10.87 7.46 -1.50
C GLN A 46 -9.41 7.15 -1.13
N PHE A 47 -8.45 7.78 -1.81
CA PHE A 47 -7.04 7.68 -1.45
C PHE A 47 -6.78 8.19 -0.03
N GLN A 48 -7.28 9.39 0.31
CA GLN A 48 -7.12 9.97 1.65
C GLN A 48 -7.73 9.08 2.73
N SER A 49 -8.98 8.64 2.55
CA SER A 49 -9.66 7.75 3.50
C SER A 49 -8.88 6.43 3.71
N PHE A 50 -8.30 5.90 2.62
CA PHE A 50 -7.50 4.69 2.67
C PHE A 50 -6.19 4.91 3.44
N MET A 51 -5.43 5.96 3.11
CA MET A 51 -4.16 6.28 3.77
C MET A 51 -4.36 6.67 5.24
N ASP A 52 -5.41 7.40 5.57
CA ASP A 52 -5.78 7.76 6.95
C ASP A 52 -6.05 6.50 7.78
N THR A 53 -6.68 5.48 7.18
CA THR A 53 -6.88 4.19 7.85
C THR A 53 -5.54 3.52 8.18
N LEU A 54 -4.58 3.53 7.24
CA LEU A 54 -3.26 2.95 7.48
C LEU A 54 -2.47 3.72 8.55
N LEU A 55 -2.57 5.05 8.55
CA LEU A 55 -1.97 5.93 9.57
C LEU A 55 -2.57 5.67 10.95
N GLN A 56 -3.90 5.66 11.07
CA GLN A 56 -4.61 5.43 12.33
C GLN A 56 -4.33 4.04 12.91
N ARG A 57 -4.14 3.04 12.06
CA ARG A 57 -3.76 1.68 12.47
C ARG A 57 -2.27 1.54 12.79
N GLY A 58 -1.47 2.58 12.56
CA GLY A 58 -0.02 2.58 12.80
C GLY A 58 0.76 1.71 11.83
N PHE A 59 0.20 1.38 10.65
CA PHE A 59 0.89 0.58 9.63
C PHE A 59 1.88 1.41 8.80
N VAL A 60 1.60 2.70 8.66
CA VAL A 60 2.50 3.67 8.05
C VAL A 60 2.62 4.89 8.95
N THR A 61 3.72 5.61 8.82
CA THR A 61 3.90 6.97 9.35
C THR A 61 4.05 7.94 8.19
N ARG A 62 3.65 9.20 8.40
CA ARG A 62 3.85 10.27 7.41
C ARG A 62 4.92 11.23 7.92
N SER A 63 5.93 11.47 7.10
CA SER A 63 6.94 12.53 7.29
C SER A 63 6.80 13.47 6.10
N GLU A 64 6.38 14.71 6.34
CA GLU A 64 6.03 15.67 5.28
C GLU A 64 5.02 15.06 4.28
N ASP A 65 5.44 14.89 3.02
CA ASP A 65 4.65 14.32 1.92
C ASP A 65 4.98 12.84 1.64
N CYS A 66 5.85 12.23 2.44
CA CYS A 66 6.29 10.84 2.27
C CYS A 66 5.69 9.91 3.34
N TYR A 67 5.33 8.70 2.90
CA TYR A 67 4.88 7.62 3.77
C TYR A 67 6.01 6.61 4.00
N HIS A 68 6.13 6.13 5.22
CA HIS A 68 7.11 5.12 5.62
C HIS A 68 6.39 3.95 6.28
N ILE A 69 6.79 2.73 5.96
CA ILE A 69 6.21 1.53 6.56
C ILE A 69 6.75 1.35 7.98
N THR A 70 5.87 1.02 8.92
CA THR A 70 6.28 0.71 10.31
C THR A 70 6.54 -0.78 10.46
N ALA A 71 7.12 -1.19 11.60
CA ALA A 71 7.22 -2.60 11.96
C ALA A 71 5.85 -3.30 11.98
N ALA A 72 4.81 -2.63 12.49
CA ALA A 72 3.44 -3.16 12.48
C ALA A 72 2.90 -3.30 11.04
N GLY A 73 3.21 -2.35 10.16
CA GLY A 73 2.89 -2.41 8.75
C GLY A 73 3.57 -3.59 8.04
N GLN A 74 4.85 -3.85 8.34
CA GLN A 74 5.59 -4.99 7.78
C GLN A 74 4.97 -6.32 8.21
N VAL A 75 4.60 -6.46 9.48
CA VAL A 75 3.90 -7.66 9.99
C VAL A 75 2.57 -7.83 9.27
N TYR A 76 1.78 -6.77 9.13
CA TYR A 76 0.49 -6.84 8.44
C TYR A 76 0.66 -7.19 6.95
N LYS A 77 1.64 -6.59 6.26
CA LYS A 77 2.00 -6.92 4.89
C LYS A 77 2.33 -8.41 4.74
N ALA A 78 3.15 -8.98 5.63
CA ALA A 78 3.49 -10.40 5.61
C ALA A 78 2.24 -11.31 5.78
N GLN A 79 1.29 -10.91 6.63
CA GLN A 79 0.01 -11.62 6.77
C GLN A 79 -0.82 -11.58 5.48
N LEU A 80 -0.86 -10.43 4.80
CA LEU A 80 -1.55 -10.30 3.52
C LEU A 80 -0.86 -11.13 2.42
N GLN A 81 0.46 -11.18 2.38
CA GLN A 81 1.23 -12.00 1.44
C GLN A 81 0.96 -13.49 1.65
N ALA A 82 0.96 -13.95 2.91
CA ALA A 82 0.59 -15.33 3.24
C ALA A 82 -0.84 -15.66 2.80
N LYS A 83 -1.76 -14.69 2.85
CA LYS A 83 -3.16 -14.86 2.45
C LYS A 83 -3.37 -14.89 0.93
N PHE A 84 -2.64 -14.08 0.16
CA PHE A 84 -2.88 -13.91 -1.27
C PHE A 84 -1.84 -14.61 -2.18
N GLY A 85 -0.77 -15.18 -1.62
CA GLY A 85 0.36 -15.75 -2.34
C GLY A 85 1.53 -14.77 -2.47
N ALA A 86 2.76 -15.31 -2.60
CA ALA A 86 4.01 -14.55 -2.65
C ALA A 86 4.03 -13.48 -3.76
N PRO A 87 4.81 -12.39 -3.60
CA PRO A 87 4.89 -11.30 -4.58
C PRO A 87 5.25 -11.83 -5.97
N ARG A 88 4.66 -11.24 -7.01
CA ARG A 88 5.16 -11.43 -8.38
C ARG A 88 6.58 -10.88 -8.40
N SER A 89 7.56 -11.78 -8.40
CA SER A 89 8.97 -11.45 -8.65
C SER A 89 9.07 -10.54 -9.86
N THR A 90 9.64 -9.35 -9.69
CA THR A 90 9.96 -8.40 -10.78
C THR A 90 11.09 -8.88 -11.69
N ALA A 91 11.44 -10.17 -11.67
CA ALA A 91 12.47 -10.79 -12.51
C ALA A 91 12.06 -10.99 -13.99
N GLN A 92 11.15 -10.17 -14.54
CA GLN A 92 10.88 -10.11 -15.98
C GLN A 92 10.96 -8.67 -16.48
N ALA A 93 12.18 -8.14 -16.47
CA ALA A 93 12.57 -6.99 -17.29
C ALA A 93 13.94 -7.28 -17.91
N SER A 94 13.99 -8.25 -18.83
CA SER A 94 15.09 -8.47 -19.79
C SER A 94 14.63 -9.48 -20.85
N ALA A 95 14.05 -8.98 -21.93
CA ALA A 95 14.04 -9.56 -23.26
C ALA A 95 13.80 -8.44 -24.28
#